data_AF-A0A0W0VB67-F1
#
_entry.id   AF-A0A0W0VB67-F1
#
_cell.length_a   1.000
_cell.length_b   1.000
_cell.length_c   1.000
_cell.angle_alpha   90.00
_cell.angle_beta   90.00
_cell.angle_gamma   90.00
#
_symmetry.space_group_name_H-M   'P 1'
#
loop_
_entity.id
_entity.type
_entity.pdbx_description
1 polymer ?
#
loop_
_entity_poly.entity_id
_entity_poly.type
_entity_poly.pdbx_seq_one_letter_code
_entity_poly.pdbx_strand_id
1 'polypeptide(L)'
;MANIAALRWLPRGYDKAPVIQYMLVDEDLEYIIYPKEIVVSELKDNLRAIFLEIEKASGNRSYILRYKSITRSYGAHRRDSEQFHFLLNNILRYKNLARPNSRTASLLKKEDLKHFKRALYFLDIDCQARGKAFVAHLWAIALKASKKRVNDAIKEIWKKRQGIHRMNQKAMSKFTDFYSHLA
;
A
#
# COMPACT_ATOMS: atom_id res chain seq x y z
N MET A 1 -10.51 -14.87 -3.28
CA MET A 1 -10.01 -13.68 -3.99
C MET A 1 -8.49 -13.63 -3.88
N ALA A 2 -7.81 -12.61 -4.41
CA ALA A 2 -6.35 -12.53 -4.40
C ALA A 2 -5.85 -11.67 -3.22
N ASN A 3 -4.76 -12.08 -2.57
CA ASN A 3 -4.06 -11.26 -1.59
C ASN A 3 -3.54 -9.98 -2.25
N ILE A 4 -3.31 -8.92 -1.48
CA ILE A 4 -2.84 -7.63 -1.97
C ILE A 4 -1.48 -7.33 -1.36
N ALA A 5 -0.43 -7.42 -2.19
CA ALA A 5 0.88 -6.92 -1.85
C ALA A 5 0.93 -5.42 -2.16
N ALA A 6 1.42 -4.61 -1.23
CA ALA A 6 1.71 -3.20 -1.45
C ALA A 6 3.20 -2.94 -1.30
N LEU A 7 3.77 -2.18 -2.23
CA LEU A 7 5.20 -1.91 -2.26
C LEU A 7 5.51 -0.46 -2.61
N ARG A 8 6.47 0.17 -1.92
CA ARG A 8 6.84 1.57 -2.10
C ARG A 8 8.35 1.71 -2.10
N TRP A 9 8.84 2.38 -3.14
CA TRP A 9 10.20 2.91 -3.19
C TRP A 9 10.26 4.28 -2.50
N LEU A 10 11.22 4.46 -1.60
CA LEU A 10 11.48 5.73 -0.94
C LEU A 10 12.97 6.09 -1.07
N PRO A 11 13.34 6.97 -2.02
CA PRO A 11 14.68 7.54 -2.00
C PRO A 11 14.84 8.40 -0.74
N ARG A 12 16.01 8.33 -0.12
CA ARG A 12 16.36 9.17 1.05
C ARG A 12 17.34 10.26 0.60
N GLY A 13 17.93 11.01 1.53
CA GLY A 13 18.94 12.03 1.20
C GLY A 13 20.15 11.43 0.45
N TYR A 14 21.07 12.29 0.00
CA TYR A 14 22.25 11.86 -0.76
C TYR A 14 23.07 10.81 0.02
N ASP A 15 23.25 11.04 1.33
CA ASP A 15 24.08 10.20 2.22
C ASP A 15 23.33 9.00 2.83
N LYS A 16 22.07 8.78 2.43
CA LYS A 16 21.25 7.71 2.98
C LYS A 16 20.81 6.76 1.88
N ALA A 17 21.11 5.48 2.09
CA ALA A 17 20.62 4.42 1.23
C ALA A 17 19.08 4.50 1.13
N PRO A 18 18.51 4.26 -0.07
CA PRO A 18 17.06 4.23 -0.25
C PRO A 18 16.45 3.06 0.53
N VAL A 19 15.13 3.11 0.73
CA VAL A 19 14.40 2.04 1.41
C VAL A 19 13.27 1.51 0.54
N ILE A 20 13.00 0.21 0.67
CA ILE A 20 11.80 -0.42 0.14
C ILE A 20 10.86 -0.70 1.31
N GLN A 21 9.64 -0.20 1.21
CA GLN A 21 8.57 -0.46 2.16
C GLN A 21 7.58 -1.42 1.52
N TYR A 22 7.12 -2.43 2.26
CA TYR A 22 6.15 -3.39 1.73
C TYR A 22 5.27 -3.99 2.83
N MET A 23 4.13 -4.52 2.40
CA MET A 23 3.24 -5.34 3.22
C MET A 23 2.43 -6.30 2.34
N LEU A 24 1.81 -7.30 2.95
CA LEU A 24 0.87 -8.20 2.32
C LEU A 24 -0.38 -8.30 3.18
N VAL A 25 -1.53 -8.05 2.57
CA VAL A 25 -2.84 -8.25 3.21
C VAL A 25 -3.66 -9.28 2.44
N ASP A 26 -4.58 -9.94 3.12
CA ASP A 26 -5.52 -10.86 2.50
C ASP A 26 -6.73 -10.14 1.89
N GLU A 27 -7.74 -10.91 1.47
CA GLU A 27 -8.98 -10.38 0.90
C GLU A 27 -9.91 -9.68 1.90
N ASP A 28 -9.69 -9.89 3.19
CA ASP A 28 -10.43 -9.26 4.28
C ASP A 28 -9.66 -8.09 4.91
N LEU A 29 -8.54 -7.72 4.29
CA LEU A 29 -7.66 -6.64 4.73
C LEU A 29 -7.05 -6.92 6.11
N GLU A 30 -6.72 -8.19 6.36
CA GLU A 30 -5.88 -8.61 7.47
C GLU A 30 -4.43 -8.78 7.03
N TYR A 31 -3.49 -8.47 7.94
CA TYR A 31 -2.07 -8.60 7.63
C TYR A 31 -1.67 -10.08 7.55
N ILE A 32 -1.08 -10.45 6.41
CA ILE A 32 -0.30 -11.68 6.27
C ILE A 32 1.18 -11.36 6.51
N ILE A 33 1.67 -10.25 5.96
CA ILE A 33 2.98 -9.67 6.27
C ILE A 33 2.74 -8.26 6.80
N TYR A 34 3.06 -8.04 8.08
CA TYR A 34 3.04 -6.72 8.69
C TYR A 34 3.93 -5.72 7.93
N PRO A 35 3.61 -4.42 7.95
CA PRO A 35 4.39 -3.40 7.28
C PRO A 35 5.88 -3.44 7.65
N LYS A 36 6.74 -3.63 6.65
CA LYS A 36 8.19 -3.68 6.77
C LYS A 36 8.85 -2.56 5.98
N GLU A 37 10.01 -2.14 6.46
CA GLU A 37 10.92 -1.23 5.77
C GLU A 37 12.30 -1.89 5.75
N ILE A 38 12.90 -1.99 4.56
CA ILE A 38 14.26 -2.50 4.38
C ILE A 38 15.15 -1.44 3.76
N VAL A 39 16.36 -1.31 4.31
CA VAL A 39 17.42 -0.49 3.70
C VAL A 39 17.99 -1.25 2.51
N VAL A 40 18.13 -0.55 1.39
CA VAL A 40 18.61 -1.15 0.14
C VAL A 40 20.13 -1.15 0.14
N SER A 41 20.71 -2.34 0.19
CA SER A 41 22.13 -2.57 -0.04
C SER A 41 22.37 -3.05 -1.47
N GLU A 42 21.60 -4.06 -1.91
CA GLU A 42 21.67 -4.68 -3.23
C GLU A 42 20.27 -4.83 -3.83
N LEU A 43 19.88 -3.84 -4.64
CA LEU A 43 18.50 -3.66 -5.09
C LEU A 43 17.87 -4.91 -5.72
N LYS A 44 18.63 -5.65 -6.54
CA LYS A 44 18.13 -6.85 -7.23
C LYS A 44 17.81 -7.96 -6.23
N ASP A 45 18.70 -8.19 -5.27
CA ASP A 45 18.54 -9.26 -4.29
C ASP A 45 17.54 -8.88 -3.20
N ASN A 46 17.49 -7.60 -2.80
CA ASN A 46 16.43 -7.09 -1.94
C ASN A 46 15.04 -7.31 -2.57
N LEU A 47 14.86 -7.00 -3.86
CA LEU A 47 13.60 -7.26 -4.56
C LEU A 47 13.29 -8.75 -4.63
N ARG A 48 14.26 -9.60 -5.00
CA ARG A 48 14.07 -11.06 -5.02
C ARG A 48 13.63 -11.60 -3.66
N ALA A 49 14.27 -11.17 -2.59
CA ALA A 49 13.95 -11.58 -1.23
C ALA A 49 12.52 -11.16 -0.83
N ILE A 50 12.11 -9.92 -1.14
CA ILE A 50 10.74 -9.45 -0.89
C ILE A 50 9.71 -10.31 -1.64
N PHE A 51 9.94 -10.58 -2.92
CA PHE A 51 9.00 -11.39 -3.71
C PHE A 51 8.94 -12.83 -3.21
N LEU A 52 10.07 -13.43 -2.83
CA LEU A 52 10.12 -14.77 -2.25
C LEU A 52 9.34 -14.82 -0.92
N GLU A 53 9.49 -13.81 -0.08
CA GLU A 53 8.74 -13.71 1.18
C GLU A 53 7.24 -13.59 0.93
N ILE A 54 6.81 -12.72 0.00
CA ILE A 54 5.41 -12.57 -0.37
C ILE A 54 4.84 -13.87 -0.90
N GLU A 55 5.57 -14.57 -1.78
CA GLU A 55 5.15 -15.86 -2.34
C GLU A 55 4.98 -16.92 -1.25
N LYS A 56 5.97 -17.05 -0.38
CA LYS A 56 5.92 -17.98 0.75
C LYS A 56 4.74 -17.68 1.68
N ALA A 57 4.50 -16.41 1.99
CA ALA A 57 3.41 -15.98 2.86
C ALA A 57 2.03 -16.10 2.20
N SER A 58 1.95 -15.93 0.89
CA SER A 58 0.70 -16.08 0.13
C SER A 58 0.29 -17.55 -0.03
N GLY A 59 1.24 -18.49 0.11
CA GLY A 59 1.01 -19.92 -0.04
C GLY A 59 0.40 -20.23 -1.41
N ASN A 60 -0.70 -20.99 -1.41
CA ASN A 60 -1.40 -21.36 -2.66
C ASN A 60 -2.34 -20.26 -3.18
N ARG A 61 -2.50 -19.14 -2.46
CA ARG A 61 -3.38 -18.04 -2.91
C ARG A 61 -2.64 -17.15 -3.89
N SER A 62 -3.30 -16.79 -4.98
CA SER A 62 -2.81 -15.74 -5.88
C SER A 62 -2.73 -14.40 -5.14
N TYR A 63 -1.79 -13.54 -5.55
CA TYR A 63 -1.73 -12.16 -5.07
C TYR A 63 -1.62 -11.16 -6.21
N ILE A 64 -2.03 -9.92 -5.94
CA ILE A 64 -1.79 -8.77 -6.81
C ILE A 64 -0.76 -7.87 -6.16
N LEU A 65 0.17 -7.34 -6.97
CA LEU A 65 1.11 -6.33 -6.49
C LEU A 65 0.61 -4.94 -6.88
N ARG A 66 0.38 -4.09 -5.90
CA ARG A 66 0.18 -2.65 -6.07
C ARG A 66 1.43 -1.94 -5.61
N TYR A 67 1.89 -0.95 -6.37
CA TYR A 67 3.15 -0.32 -6.04
C TYR A 67 3.21 1.17 -6.36
N LYS A 68 4.03 1.89 -5.61
CA LYS A 68 4.45 3.25 -5.94
C LYS A 68 5.92 3.27 -6.29
N SER A 69 6.21 3.57 -7.55
CA SER A 69 7.54 3.95 -8.04
C SER A 69 7.52 5.41 -8.53
N ILE A 70 8.70 6.01 -8.64
CA ILE A 70 8.85 7.39 -9.16
C ILE A 70 8.53 7.41 -10.66
N THR A 71 7.70 8.37 -11.09
CA THR A 71 7.31 8.57 -12.50
C THR A 71 8.41 9.28 -13.26
N ARG A 72 8.71 8.80 -14.48
CA ARG A 72 9.74 9.36 -15.39
C ARG A 72 9.60 10.88 -15.64
N SER A 73 8.43 11.46 -15.38
CA SER A 73 8.05 12.82 -15.77
C SER A 73 8.48 13.98 -14.85
N TYR A 74 9.27 13.75 -13.80
CA TYR A 74 9.86 14.85 -12.99
C TYR A 74 11.37 14.88 -13.18
N GLY A 75 11.93 16.00 -13.67
CA GLY A 75 13.35 16.15 -14.01
C GLY A 75 14.31 15.72 -12.90
N ALA A 76 15.47 15.20 -13.32
CA ALA A 76 16.58 14.72 -12.48
C ALA A 76 16.26 13.51 -11.56
N HIS A 77 15.88 12.36 -12.15
CA HIS A 77 15.77 11.12 -11.37
C HIS A 77 17.15 10.63 -10.90
N ARG A 78 17.22 10.22 -9.64
CA ARG A 78 18.32 9.37 -9.15
C ARG A 78 18.33 8.05 -9.95
N ARG A 79 19.51 7.59 -10.37
CA ARG A 79 19.69 6.35 -11.15
C ARG A 79 19.07 5.12 -10.47
N ASP A 80 19.15 5.08 -9.13
CA ASP A 80 18.59 3.98 -8.31
C ASP A 80 17.07 3.81 -8.49
N SER A 81 16.35 4.91 -8.71
CA SER A 81 14.89 4.94 -8.77
C SER A 81 14.39 4.46 -10.13
N GLU A 82 15.13 4.78 -11.19
CA GLU A 82 14.90 4.20 -12.52
C GLU A 82 15.21 2.71 -12.52
N GLN A 83 16.35 2.31 -11.94
CA GLN A 83 16.73 0.90 -11.84
C GLN A 83 15.68 0.10 -11.06
N PHE A 84 15.17 0.64 -9.94
CA PHE A 84 14.07 0.03 -9.20
C PHE A 84 12.84 -0.16 -10.07
N HIS A 85 12.44 0.88 -10.82
CA HIS A 85 11.24 0.79 -11.66
C HIS A 85 11.39 -0.27 -12.77
N PHE A 86 12.55 -0.32 -13.41
CA PHE A 86 12.85 -1.30 -14.45
C PHE A 86 12.85 -2.73 -13.91
N LEU A 87 13.60 -2.98 -12.83
CA LEU A 87 13.68 -4.30 -12.19
C LEU A 87 12.32 -4.79 -11.72
N LEU A 88 11.55 -3.91 -11.05
CA LEU A 88 10.21 -4.27 -10.59
C LEU A 88 9.29 -4.67 -11.75
N ASN A 89 9.28 -3.89 -12.84
CA ASN A 89 8.46 -4.22 -14.00
C ASN A 89 8.88 -5.53 -14.68
N ASN A 90 10.19 -5.82 -14.73
CA ASN A 90 10.67 -7.09 -15.28
C ASN A 90 10.22 -8.27 -14.42
N ILE A 91 10.31 -8.16 -13.09
CA ILE A 91 9.81 -9.19 -12.17
C ILE A 91 8.30 -9.37 -12.36
N LEU A 92 7.54 -8.27 -12.43
CA LEU A 92 6.09 -8.31 -12.62
C LEU A 92 5.69 -9.00 -13.93
N ARG A 93 6.40 -8.75 -15.03
CA ARG A 93 6.16 -9.41 -16.32
C ARG A 93 6.51 -10.88 -16.25
N TYR A 94 7.69 -11.22 -15.73
CA TYR A 94 8.17 -12.59 -15.61
C TYR A 94 7.23 -13.46 -14.76
N LYS A 95 6.72 -12.92 -13.64
CA LYS A 95 5.80 -13.61 -12.74
C LYS A 95 4.32 -13.52 -13.16
N ASN A 96 4.00 -12.93 -14.32
CA ASN A 96 2.64 -12.68 -14.77
C ASN A 96 1.75 -11.90 -13.76
N LEU A 97 2.37 -10.99 -13.01
CA LEU A 97 1.72 -10.12 -12.02
C LEU A 97 1.44 -8.71 -12.57
N ALA A 98 1.85 -8.44 -13.80
CA ALA A 98 1.65 -7.17 -14.47
C ALA A 98 0.16 -6.94 -14.76
N ARG A 99 -0.54 -6.19 -13.89
CA ARG A 99 -1.92 -5.77 -14.14
C ARG A 99 -2.02 -4.28 -14.49
N PRO A 100 -2.99 -3.90 -15.34
CA PRO A 100 -3.34 -2.49 -15.54
C PRO A 100 -3.61 -1.79 -14.21
N ASN A 101 -3.18 -0.54 -14.09
CA ASN A 101 -3.41 0.29 -12.90
C ASN A 101 -2.81 -0.25 -11.59
N SER A 102 -1.90 -1.23 -11.61
CA SER A 102 -1.18 -1.72 -10.41
C SER A 102 -0.31 -0.64 -9.77
N ARG A 103 0.18 0.28 -10.61
CA ARG A 103 0.98 1.41 -10.19
C ARG A 103 0.10 2.53 -9.64
N THR A 104 0.38 2.96 -8.43
CA THR A 104 -0.19 4.17 -7.84
C THR A 104 0.55 5.40 -8.39
N ALA A 105 -0.17 6.34 -8.99
CA ALA A 105 0.43 7.53 -9.61
C ALA A 105 0.97 8.52 -8.56
N SER A 106 0.19 8.80 -7.51
CA SER A 106 0.52 9.76 -6.45
C SER A 106 0.16 9.20 -5.07
N LEU A 107 0.92 9.61 -4.06
CA LEU A 107 0.59 9.34 -2.67
C LEU A 107 -0.40 10.40 -2.16
N LEU A 108 -1.12 10.06 -1.08
CA LEU A 108 -1.97 11.02 -0.37
C LEU A 108 -1.13 12.22 0.11
N LYS A 109 -1.67 13.43 -0.06
CA LYS A 109 -1.06 14.67 0.44
C LYS A 109 -1.26 14.78 1.95
N LYS A 110 -0.59 15.74 2.60
CA LYS A 110 -0.55 15.88 4.08
C LYS A 110 -1.93 15.80 4.75
N GLU A 111 -2.92 16.52 4.23
CA GLU A 111 -4.29 16.55 4.79
C GLU A 111 -5.01 15.21 4.59
N ASP A 112 -5.08 14.72 3.34
CA ASP A 112 -5.69 13.43 3.01
C ASP A 112 -5.02 12.27 3.78
N LEU A 113 -3.70 12.34 3.96
CA LEU A 113 -2.94 11.35 4.72
C LEU A 113 -3.25 11.44 6.22
N LYS A 114 -3.38 12.65 6.78
CA LYS A 114 -3.79 12.84 8.17
C LYS A 114 -5.17 12.24 8.41
N HIS A 115 -6.11 12.53 7.51
CA HIS A 115 -7.47 11.98 7.53
C HIS A 115 -7.46 10.46 7.44
N PHE A 116 -6.75 9.92 6.46
CA PHE A 116 -6.64 8.47 6.25
C PHE A 116 -5.97 7.77 7.44
N LYS A 117 -4.92 8.35 8.03
CA LYS A 117 -4.29 7.83 9.25
C LYS A 117 -5.25 7.77 10.43
N ARG A 118 -6.08 8.81 10.61
CA ARG A 118 -7.09 8.83 11.67
C ARG A 118 -8.12 7.73 11.44
N ALA A 119 -8.57 7.55 10.21
CA ALA A 119 -9.49 6.45 9.88
C ALA A 119 -8.90 5.07 10.22
N LEU A 120 -7.66 4.80 9.82
CA LEU A 120 -6.98 3.54 10.15
C LEU A 120 -6.88 3.30 11.67
N TYR A 121 -6.65 4.37 12.45
CA TYR A 121 -6.60 4.30 13.90
C TYR A 121 -7.97 3.94 14.51
N PHE A 122 -9.05 4.63 14.09
CA PHE A 122 -10.40 4.33 14.57
C PHE A 122 -10.91 2.96 14.14
N LEU A 123 -10.35 2.40 13.07
CA LEU A 123 -10.69 1.06 12.54
C LEU A 123 -9.83 -0.05 13.15
N ASP A 124 -8.99 0.28 14.13
CA ASP A 124 -8.08 -0.64 14.83
C ASP A 124 -7.16 -1.47 13.90
N ILE A 125 -6.80 -0.89 12.74
CA ILE A 125 -5.90 -1.56 11.79
C ILE A 125 -4.45 -1.50 12.26
N ASP A 126 -4.07 -0.41 12.93
CA ASP A 126 -2.72 -0.29 13.45
C ASP A 126 -2.62 0.81 14.52
N CYS A 127 -2.51 0.39 15.78
CA CYS A 127 -2.18 1.30 16.88
C CYS A 127 -0.78 1.94 16.71
N GLN A 128 0.11 1.34 15.88
CA GLN A 128 1.47 1.85 15.61
C GLN A 128 1.57 2.79 14.40
N ALA A 129 0.49 3.04 13.65
CA ALA A 129 0.48 4.12 12.63
C ALA A 129 0.72 5.52 13.26
N ARG A 130 0.55 5.62 14.60
CA ARG A 130 0.93 6.77 15.43
C ARG A 130 2.46 6.84 15.54
N GLY A 131 3.09 7.40 14.50
CA GLY A 131 4.54 7.61 14.41
C GLY A 131 5.16 7.05 13.13
N LYS A 132 4.57 5.98 12.56
CA LYS A 132 5.04 5.33 11.33
C LYS A 132 4.17 5.73 10.12
N ALA A 133 4.39 6.93 9.58
CA ALA A 133 3.61 7.45 8.43
C ALA A 133 3.66 6.56 7.18
N PHE A 134 4.71 5.74 7.03
CA PHE A 134 4.84 4.83 5.90
C PHE A 134 3.78 3.72 5.86
N VAL A 135 3.27 3.28 7.02
CA VAL A 135 2.21 2.26 7.10
C VAL A 135 0.96 2.76 6.37
N ALA A 136 0.56 4.00 6.62
CA ALA A 136 -0.57 4.61 5.93
C ALA A 136 -0.33 4.78 4.42
N HIS A 137 0.92 4.99 3.99
CA HIS A 137 1.25 4.99 2.56
C HIS A 137 1.10 3.59 1.94
N LEU A 138 1.50 2.53 2.64
CA LEU A 138 1.31 1.16 2.17
C LEU A 138 -0.17 0.81 2.08
N TRP A 139 -0.98 1.17 3.08
CA TRP A 139 -2.44 1.05 3.01
C TRP A 139 -3.06 1.83 1.86
N ALA A 140 -2.61 3.06 1.64
CA ALA A 140 -3.08 3.86 0.51
C ALA A 140 -2.71 3.18 -0.83
N ILE A 141 -1.54 2.55 -0.94
CA ILE A 141 -1.14 1.80 -2.13
C ILE A 141 -1.98 0.51 -2.28
N ALA A 142 -2.15 -0.26 -1.21
CA ALA A 142 -2.96 -1.47 -1.18
C ALA A 142 -4.39 -1.21 -1.61
N LEU A 143 -4.99 -0.08 -1.24
CA LEU A 143 -6.38 0.28 -1.59
C LEU A 143 -6.50 1.18 -2.82
N LYS A 144 -5.37 1.59 -3.43
CA LYS A 144 -5.33 2.64 -4.47
C LYS A 144 -6.06 3.92 -4.03
N ALA A 145 -5.91 4.28 -2.75
CA ALA A 145 -6.45 5.50 -2.19
C ALA A 145 -5.76 6.72 -2.84
N SER A 146 -6.56 7.59 -3.43
CA SER A 146 -6.14 8.88 -3.98
C SER A 146 -7.02 9.98 -3.37
N LYS A 147 -6.71 11.26 -3.64
CA LYS A 147 -7.55 12.38 -3.15
C LYS A 147 -9.06 12.16 -3.41
N LYS A 148 -9.41 11.64 -4.60
CA LYS A 148 -10.82 11.39 -4.96
C LYS A 148 -11.39 10.10 -4.39
N ARG A 149 -10.55 9.15 -3.97
CA ARG A 149 -10.93 7.78 -3.56
C ARG A 149 -10.61 7.45 -2.12
N VAL A 150 -10.11 8.41 -1.34
CA VAL A 150 -9.71 8.18 0.05
C VAL A 150 -10.92 7.77 0.90
N ASN A 151 -12.08 8.39 0.67
CA ASN A 151 -13.31 8.05 1.36
C ASN A 151 -13.80 6.64 1.00
N ASP A 152 -13.70 6.27 -0.28
CA ASP A 152 -14.05 4.92 -0.73
C ASP A 152 -13.13 3.87 -0.11
N ALA A 153 -11.83 4.15 -0.01
CA ALA A 153 -10.87 3.26 0.63
C ALA A 153 -11.17 3.09 2.13
N ILE A 154 -11.49 4.18 2.84
CA ILE A 154 -11.92 4.14 4.24
C ILE A 154 -13.19 3.30 4.39
N LYS A 155 -14.17 3.51 3.50
CA LYS A 155 -15.42 2.77 3.49
C LYS A 155 -15.22 1.29 3.21
N GLU A 156 -14.32 0.94 2.30
CA GLU A 156 -13.96 -0.45 1.98
C GLU A 156 -13.39 -1.16 3.21
N ILE A 157 -12.46 -0.51 3.91
CA ILE A 157 -11.94 -1.01 5.19
C ILE A 157 -13.06 -1.19 6.20
N TRP A 158 -13.86 -0.14 6.43
CA TRP A 158 -14.92 -0.17 7.43
C TRP A 158 -15.91 -1.30 7.16
N LYS A 159 -16.32 -1.48 5.90
CA LYS A 159 -17.19 -2.58 5.49
C LYS A 159 -16.59 -3.94 5.84
N LYS A 160 -15.31 -4.16 5.52
CA LYS A 160 -14.60 -5.41 5.81
C LYS A 160 -14.53 -5.69 7.31
N ARG A 161 -14.14 -4.69 8.11
CA ARG A 161 -14.10 -4.80 9.58
C ARG A 161 -15.45 -5.10 10.21
N GLN A 162 -16.54 -4.68 9.58
CA GLN A 162 -17.91 -4.94 10.04
C GLN A 162 -18.54 -6.22 9.43
N GLY A 163 -17.81 -6.97 8.60
CA GLY A 163 -18.35 -8.14 7.87
C GLY A 163 -19.41 -7.79 6.82
N ILE A 164 -19.52 -6.52 6.42
CA ILE A 164 -20.58 -6.02 5.54
C ILE A 164 -20.20 -6.21 4.07
N HIS A 165 -20.93 -7.08 3.39
CA HIS A 165 -20.72 -7.35 1.97
C HIS A 165 -21.43 -6.29 1.08
N ARG A 166 -22.69 -5.98 1.37
CA ARG A 166 -23.50 -4.98 0.64
C ARG A 166 -23.92 -3.84 1.58
N MET A 167 -23.79 -2.59 1.11
CA MET A 167 -24.27 -1.44 1.87
C MET A 167 -25.78 -1.32 1.77
N ASN A 168 -26.46 -1.41 2.92
CA ASN A 168 -27.86 -1.02 3.07
C ASN A 168 -27.95 0.37 3.75
N GLN A 169 -29.16 0.92 3.84
CA GLN A 169 -29.37 2.25 4.45
C GLN A 169 -28.89 2.31 5.91
N LYS A 170 -29.14 1.25 6.70
CA LYS A 170 -28.70 1.17 8.10
C LYS A 170 -27.18 1.20 8.24
N ALA A 171 -26.47 0.42 7.43
CA ALA A 171 -25.01 0.44 7.38
C ALA A 171 -24.50 1.80 6.90
N MET A 172 -25.20 2.46 5.97
CA MET A 172 -24.81 3.78 5.49
C MET A 172 -24.92 4.81 6.60
N SER A 173 -26.01 4.81 7.39
CA SER A 173 -26.14 5.67 8.56
C SER A 173 -24.98 5.47 9.51
N LYS A 174 -24.68 4.21 9.88
CA LYS A 174 -23.55 3.88 10.76
C LYS A 174 -22.20 4.32 10.19
N PHE A 175 -22.01 4.21 8.88
CA PHE A 175 -20.80 4.69 8.23
C PHE A 175 -20.70 6.21 8.28
N THR A 176 -21.79 6.93 8.03
CA THR A 176 -21.84 8.39 8.14
C THR A 176 -21.55 8.84 9.57
N ASP A 177 -22.12 8.16 10.56
CA ASP A 177 -21.86 8.40 11.98
C ASP A 177 -20.38 8.16 12.30
N PHE A 178 -19.80 7.03 11.88
CA PHE A 178 -18.36 6.79 12.02
C PHE A 178 -17.52 7.88 11.33
N TYR A 179 -17.90 8.28 10.13
CA TYR A 179 -17.15 9.20 9.30
C TYR A 179 -17.16 10.63 9.87
N SER A 180 -18.24 11.04 10.56
CA SER A 180 -18.31 12.36 11.22
C SER A 180 -17.30 12.49 12.37
N HIS A 181 -16.94 11.38 13.04
CA HIS A 181 -15.93 11.37 14.11
C HIS A 181 -14.49 11.48 13.59
N LEU A 182 -14.27 11.36 12.28
CA LEU A 182 -12.97 11.53 11.65
C LEU A 182 -12.61 13.00 11.38
N ALA A 183 -13.61 13.90 11.42
CA ALA A 183 -13.43 15.35 11.25
C ALA A 183 -12.53 15.96 12.34
#